data_AF-A0A7K3CV64-F1
#
_entry.id   AF-A0A7K3CV64-F1
#
_cell.length_a   1.000
_cell.length_b   1.000
_cell.length_c   1.000
_cell.angle_alpha   90.00
_cell.angle_beta   90.00
_cell.angle_gamma   90.00
#
_symmetry.space_group_name_H-M   'P 1'
#
loop_
_entity.id
_entity.type
_entity.pdbx_description
1 polymer ?
#
loop_
_entity_poly.entity_id
_entity_poly.type
_entity_poly.pdbx_seq_one_letter_code
_entity_poly.pdbx_strand_id
1 'polypeptide(L)'
;MHLRHAVRSLLTGAAALVLACAALAAPAHASSAPASAPASVLDVPPRGANDWSCKPDAAHPQPVVLVNGTFKLMAENWATLSPKLKRAGYCVFAFNYGKMATAPVPRSAAELKDFVEAVRAATGAAKVDLVGHSQGG
;
A
#
# COMPACT_ATOMS: atom_id res chain seq x y z
N MET A 1 17.70 -64.41 -11.36
CA MET A 1 17.81 -65.29 -12.55
C MET A 1 16.57 -65.01 -13.40
N HIS A 2 16.66 -64.12 -14.39
CA HIS A 2 16.67 -64.48 -15.83
C HIS A 2 15.34 -65.15 -16.25
N LEU A 3 14.59 -64.75 -17.27
CA LEU A 3 14.87 -63.93 -18.44
C LEU A 3 13.56 -63.82 -19.26
N ARG A 4 13.27 -62.62 -19.78
CA ARG A 4 12.73 -62.27 -21.12
C ARG A 4 11.75 -63.19 -21.87
N HIS A 5 10.75 -62.56 -22.49
CA HIS A 5 10.45 -62.46 -23.95
C HIS A 5 8.93 -62.27 -24.14
N ALA A 6 8.46 -61.10 -24.61
CA ALA A 6 8.21 -60.78 -26.03
C ALA A 6 6.96 -61.54 -26.57
N VAL A 7 6.02 -61.02 -27.37
CA VAL A 7 5.86 -59.76 -28.11
C VAL A 7 4.47 -59.82 -28.81
N ARG A 8 3.80 -58.66 -28.93
CA ARG A 8 2.85 -58.19 -29.98
C ARG A 8 1.60 -58.98 -30.39
N SER A 9 0.46 -58.27 -30.36
CA SER A 9 -0.32 -57.83 -31.56
C SER A 9 -1.35 -56.78 -31.09
N LEU A 10 -1.14 -55.47 -31.32
CA LEU A 10 -1.58 -54.67 -32.49
C LEU A 10 -3.01 -55.00 -32.96
N LEU A 11 -3.93 -54.05 -32.82
CA LEU A 11 -4.77 -53.51 -33.91
C LEU A 11 -5.74 -52.42 -33.40
N THR A 12 -5.51 -51.21 -33.91
CA THR A 12 -6.48 -50.21 -34.38
C THR A 12 -7.62 -49.72 -33.48
N GLY A 13 -7.57 -48.42 -33.18
CA GLY A 13 -8.73 -47.62 -32.79
C GLY A 13 -8.36 -46.14 -32.77
N ALA A 14 -8.36 -45.50 -33.94
CA ALA A 14 -8.25 -44.05 -34.04
C ALA A 14 -9.49 -43.41 -33.40
N ALA A 15 -9.30 -42.54 -32.41
CA ALA A 15 -10.36 -41.65 -31.94
C ALA A 15 -9.75 -40.27 -31.67
N ALA A 16 -10.43 -39.28 -32.22
CA ALA A 16 -9.92 -37.98 -32.58
C ALA A 16 -9.47 -37.09 -31.42
N LEU A 17 -8.47 -36.28 -31.75
CA LEU A 17 -7.98 -35.11 -31.02
C LEU A 17 -9.13 -34.10 -30.84
N VAL A 18 -9.52 -33.82 -29.59
CA VAL A 18 -10.26 -32.58 -29.24
C VAL A 18 -9.57 -31.95 -28.05
N LEU A 19 -8.56 -31.12 -28.33
CA LEU A 19 -7.97 -30.24 -27.34
C LEU A 19 -8.88 -29.00 -27.22
N ALA A 20 -9.88 -29.06 -26.34
CA ALA A 20 -10.73 -27.92 -26.02
C ALA A 20 -9.95 -26.93 -25.13
N CYS A 21 -9.18 -26.02 -25.75
CA CYS A 21 -8.65 -24.84 -25.06
C CYS A 21 -9.82 -23.86 -24.81
N ALA A 22 -10.49 -24.00 -23.67
CA ALA A 22 -11.37 -22.97 -23.16
C ALA A 22 -10.51 -21.81 -22.63
N ALA A 23 -10.19 -20.84 -23.48
CA ALA A 23 -9.65 -19.57 -23.06
C ALA A 23 -10.76 -18.80 -22.33
N LEU A 24 -10.75 -18.84 -20.99
CA LEU A 24 -11.53 -17.94 -20.16
C LEU A 24 -11.06 -16.51 -20.43
N ALA A 25 -11.82 -15.76 -21.21
CA ALA A 25 -11.66 -14.31 -21.29
C ALA A 25 -12.02 -13.71 -19.93
N ALA A 26 -11.01 -13.38 -19.13
CA ALA A 26 -11.21 -12.59 -17.92
C ALA A 26 -11.73 -11.19 -18.30
N PRO A 27 -12.72 -10.63 -17.59
CA PRO A 27 -13.17 -9.28 -17.87
C PRO A 27 -12.04 -8.30 -17.55
N ALA A 28 -11.61 -7.54 -18.57
CA ALA A 28 -10.70 -6.43 -18.40
C ALA A 28 -11.39 -5.39 -17.51
N HIS A 29 -11.01 -5.34 -16.23
CA HIS A 29 -11.40 -4.25 -15.35
C HIS A 29 -10.65 -3.01 -15.81
N ALA A 30 -11.34 -2.14 -16.55
CA ALA A 30 -10.85 -0.79 -16.80
C ALA A 30 -10.72 -0.08 -15.43
N SER A 31 -9.50 0.01 -14.92
CA SER A 31 -9.22 0.86 -13.75
C SER A 31 -9.40 2.30 -14.20
N SER A 32 -10.55 2.89 -13.90
CA SER A 32 -10.68 4.34 -13.92
C SER A 32 -9.76 4.86 -12.81
N ALA A 33 -8.60 5.42 -13.20
CA ALA A 33 -7.79 6.19 -12.29
C ALA A 33 -8.67 7.30 -11.69
N PRO A 34 -8.74 7.45 -10.36
CA PRO A 34 -9.55 8.50 -9.77
C PRO A 34 -9.04 9.84 -10.29
N ALA A 35 -9.95 10.66 -10.83
CA ALA A 35 -9.65 12.03 -11.19
C ALA A 35 -9.07 12.74 -9.96
N SER A 36 -7.88 13.33 -10.10
CA SER A 36 -7.20 14.02 -9.01
C SER A 36 -8.04 15.23 -8.61
N ALA A 37 -8.69 15.18 -7.45
CA ALA A 37 -9.23 16.40 -6.85
C ALA A 37 -8.08 17.41 -6.69
N PRO A 38 -8.33 18.73 -6.91
CA PRO A 38 -7.30 19.73 -6.71
C PRO A 38 -6.77 19.62 -5.27
N ALA A 39 -5.45 19.52 -5.13
CA ALA A 39 -4.81 19.47 -3.82
C ALA A 39 -5.17 20.73 -3.03
N SER A 40 -5.68 20.58 -1.81
CA SER A 40 -5.97 21.70 -0.92
C SER A 40 -4.68 22.48 -0.66
N VAL A 41 -4.77 23.81 -0.60
CA VAL A 41 -3.63 24.65 -0.17
C VAL A 41 -3.19 24.37 1.26
N LEU A 42 -4.03 23.69 2.05
CA LEU A 42 -3.73 23.27 3.42
C LEU A 42 -3.02 21.91 3.47
N ASP A 43 -3.02 21.14 2.38
CA ASP A 43 -2.44 19.80 2.30
C ASP A 43 -0.98 19.84 1.83
N VAL A 44 -0.19 20.72 2.45
CA VAL A 44 1.26 20.79 2.22
C VAL A 44 1.96 19.83 3.19
N PRO A 45 2.73 18.84 2.70
CA PRO A 45 3.50 17.96 3.57
C PRO A 45 4.64 18.71 4.29
N PRO A 46 4.98 18.33 5.55
CA PRO A 46 6.20 18.83 6.18
C PRO A 46 7.44 18.34 5.40
N ARG A 47 8.54 19.08 5.49
CA ARG A 47 9.79 18.74 4.79
C ARG A 47 10.24 17.32 5.12
N GLY A 48 10.41 16.50 4.08
CA GLY A 48 10.88 15.12 4.20
C GLY A 48 9.76 14.08 4.35
N ALA A 49 8.49 14.50 4.44
CA ALA A 49 7.34 13.61 4.38
C ALA A 49 6.74 13.49 2.98
N ASN A 50 5.97 12.42 2.77
CA ASN A 50 5.13 12.17 1.60
C ASN A 50 5.90 12.03 0.29
N ASP A 51 7.14 11.53 0.37
CA ASP A 51 7.81 10.91 -0.78
C ASP A 51 7.21 9.51 -0.99
N TRP A 52 6.16 9.43 -1.81
CA TRP A 52 5.45 8.18 -2.11
C TRP A 52 6.27 7.17 -2.90
N SER A 53 7.45 7.55 -3.40
CA SER A 53 8.40 6.63 -4.02
C SER A 53 9.36 5.98 -3.02
N CYS A 54 9.40 6.47 -1.77
CA CYS A 54 10.29 5.99 -0.73
C CYS A 54 10.08 4.49 -0.45
N LYS A 55 11.19 3.75 -0.37
CA LYS A 55 11.20 2.33 -0.01
C LYS A 55 11.94 2.13 1.31
N PRO A 56 11.25 1.60 2.35
CA PRO A 56 11.88 1.20 3.60
C PRO A 56 13.02 0.20 3.37
N ASP A 57 14.05 0.23 4.22
CA ASP A 57 15.18 -0.69 4.17
C ASP A 57 15.24 -1.59 5.42
N ALA A 58 16.28 -2.40 5.55
CA ALA A 58 16.42 -3.33 6.67
C ALA A 58 16.65 -2.63 8.03
N ALA A 59 17.21 -1.41 8.05
CA ALA A 59 17.41 -0.65 9.28
C ALA A 59 16.11 0.04 9.73
N HIS A 60 15.27 0.45 8.78
CA HIS A 60 13.99 1.11 9.02
C HIS A 60 12.87 0.47 8.18
N PRO A 61 12.44 -0.77 8.49
CA PRO A 61 11.51 -1.53 7.65
C PRO A 61 10.07 -1.02 7.71
N GLN A 62 9.74 -0.20 8.70
CA GLN A 62 8.42 0.37 8.91
C GLN A 62 8.44 1.87 8.57
N PRO A 63 7.63 2.34 7.60
CA PRO A 63 7.47 3.76 7.38
C PRO A 63 6.75 4.39 8.59
N VAL A 64 7.08 5.65 8.87
CA VAL A 64 6.51 6.42 9.98
C VAL A 64 5.35 7.27 9.47
N VAL A 65 4.19 7.17 10.10
CA VAL A 65 3.03 8.03 9.85
C VAL A 65 2.85 8.98 11.03
N LEU A 66 2.85 10.29 10.74
CA LEU A 66 2.72 11.37 11.71
C LEU A 66 1.26 11.84 11.80
N VAL A 67 0.69 11.79 13.01
CA VAL A 67 -0.74 12.05 13.28
C VAL A 67 -0.89 13.32 14.13
N ASN A 68 -1.32 14.40 13.48
CA ASN A 68 -1.41 15.75 14.08
C ASN A 68 -2.37 15.86 15.26
N GLY A 69 -2.17 16.88 16.10
CA GLY A 69 -3.11 17.21 17.18
C GLY A 69 -4.30 18.06 16.73
N THR A 70 -5.20 18.34 17.68
CA THR A 70 -6.35 19.23 17.49
C THR A 70 -5.90 20.61 17.00
N PHE A 71 -6.63 21.14 16.00
CA PHE A 71 -6.38 22.45 15.40
C PHE A 71 -5.03 22.61 14.68
N LYS A 72 -4.33 21.52 14.36
CA LYS A 72 -3.06 21.55 13.63
C LYS A 72 -3.19 20.99 12.23
N LEU A 73 -2.38 21.54 11.33
CA LEU A 73 -2.06 20.96 10.03
C LEU A 73 -0.73 20.20 10.09
N MET A 74 -0.54 19.22 9.19
CA MET A 74 0.68 18.40 9.11
C MET A 74 1.97 19.19 8.93
N ALA A 75 1.93 20.26 8.13
CA ALA A 75 3.09 21.12 7.94
C ALA A 75 3.52 21.79 9.24
N GLU A 76 2.56 22.26 10.04
CA GLU A 76 2.81 23.01 11.26
C GLU A 76 3.24 22.10 12.41
N ASN A 77 2.50 21.03 12.68
CA ASN A 77 2.76 20.16 13.82
C ASN A 77 4.12 19.46 13.72
N TRP A 78 4.57 19.15 12.50
CA TRP A 78 5.71 18.27 12.25
C TRP A 78 6.89 18.96 11.58
N ALA A 79 6.90 20.30 11.51
CA ALA A 79 7.95 21.10 10.89
C ALA A 79 9.37 20.74 11.38
N THR A 80 9.49 20.31 12.64
CA THR A 80 10.77 19.94 13.27
C THR A 80 11.07 18.44 13.19
N LEU A 81 10.09 17.58 13.50
CA LEU A 81 10.33 16.14 13.64
C LEU A 81 10.47 15.44 12.28
N SER A 82 9.61 15.78 11.32
CA SER A 82 9.62 15.15 10.00
C SER A 82 10.99 15.20 9.30
N PRO A 83 11.67 16.37 9.19
CA PRO A 83 12.98 16.42 8.55
C PRO A 83 14.07 15.74 9.37
N LYS A 84 13.93 15.62 10.71
CA LYS A 84 14.86 14.85 11.55
C LYS A 84 14.76 13.35 11.25
N LEU A 85 13.54 12.82 11.20
CA LEU A 85 13.28 11.42 10.86
C LEU A 85 13.75 11.09 9.44
N LYS A 86 13.47 11.96 8.45
CA LYS A 86 13.95 11.74 7.08
C LYS A 86 15.48 11.69 6.99
N ARG A 87 16.18 12.60 7.70
CA ARG A 87 17.66 12.58 7.77
C ARG A 87 18.20 11.34 8.48
N ALA A 88 17.43 10.76 9.40
CA ALA A 88 17.77 9.51 10.05
C ALA A 88 17.49 8.27 9.19
N GLY A 89 16.96 8.42 7.96
CA GLY A 89 16.76 7.30 7.02
C GLY A 89 15.33 6.77 6.95
N TYR A 90 14.38 7.31 7.71
CA TYR A 90 13.00 6.83 7.68
C TYR A 90 12.25 7.30 6.43
N CYS A 91 11.37 6.44 5.89
CA CYS A 91 10.26 6.89 5.04
C CYS A 91 9.19 7.51 5.92
N VAL A 92 8.96 8.82 5.78
CA VAL A 92 8.04 9.59 6.63
C VAL A 92 6.81 10.00 5.83
N PHE A 93 5.64 9.88 6.44
CA PHE A 93 4.36 10.26 5.88
C PHE A 93 3.56 11.07 6.91
N ALA A 94 2.75 12.00 6.43
CA ALA A 94 1.86 12.81 7.26
C ALA A 94 0.61 13.19 6.46
N PHE A 95 -0.50 13.42 7.15
CA PHE A 95 -1.78 13.75 6.54
C PHE A 95 -2.60 14.67 7.45
N ASN A 96 -3.50 15.45 6.84
CA ASN A 96 -4.52 16.18 7.57
C ASN A 96 -5.77 15.32 7.67
N TYR A 97 -6.45 15.36 8.82
CA TYR A 97 -7.64 14.53 9.06
C TYR A 97 -8.70 15.26 9.88
N GLY A 98 -9.92 14.77 9.81
CA GLY A 98 -11.00 15.09 10.72
C GLY A 98 -11.32 16.58 10.80
N LYS A 99 -11.16 17.34 9.72
CA LYS A 99 -11.30 18.82 9.71
C LYS A 99 -10.49 19.48 10.84
N MET A 100 -9.17 19.39 10.75
CA MET A 100 -8.24 19.82 11.80
C MET A 100 -8.48 19.10 13.14
N ALA A 101 -8.78 17.79 13.04
CA ALA A 101 -9.08 16.91 14.16
C ALA A 101 -10.26 17.39 15.05
N THR A 102 -11.27 18.04 14.46
CA THR A 102 -12.51 18.46 15.17
C THR A 102 -13.72 17.58 14.88
N ALA A 103 -13.66 16.75 13.83
CA ALA A 103 -14.69 15.77 13.51
C ALA A 103 -14.72 14.62 14.53
N PRO A 104 -15.84 13.86 14.63
CA PRO A 104 -15.93 12.71 15.53
C PRO A 104 -14.77 11.74 15.34
N VAL A 105 -14.17 11.31 16.47
CA VAL A 105 -12.98 10.43 16.48
C VAL A 105 -13.16 9.17 15.63
N PRO A 106 -14.30 8.46 15.63
CA PRO A 106 -14.46 7.28 14.78
C PRO A 106 -14.32 7.58 13.27
N ARG A 107 -14.75 8.76 12.82
CA ARG A 107 -14.57 9.18 11.41
C ARG A 107 -13.11 9.48 11.11
N SER A 108 -12.45 10.23 11.99
CA SER A 108 -11.01 10.53 11.90
C SER A 108 -10.15 9.26 11.90
N ALA A 109 -10.54 8.24 12.66
CA ALA A 109 -9.86 6.95 12.70
C ALA A 109 -10.00 6.16 11.39
N ALA A 110 -11.15 6.27 10.69
CA ALA A 110 -11.31 5.69 9.37
C ALA A 110 -10.38 6.36 8.34
N GLU A 111 -10.26 7.69 8.39
CA GLU A 111 -9.31 8.43 7.54
C GLU A 111 -7.86 8.01 7.81
N LEU A 112 -7.48 7.81 9.08
CA LEU A 112 -6.16 7.26 9.44
C LEU A 112 -5.95 5.86 8.87
N LYS A 113 -6.95 4.97 8.99
CA LYS A 113 -6.87 3.61 8.43
C LYS A 113 -6.57 3.65 6.94
N ASP A 114 -7.33 4.43 6.18
CA ASP A 114 -7.18 4.52 4.74
C ASP A 114 -5.82 5.12 4.34
N PHE A 115 -5.34 6.11 5.09
CA PHE A 115 -4.00 6.67 4.90
C PHE A 115 -2.89 5.64 5.17
N VAL A 116 -3.00 4.86 6.25
CA VAL A 116 -2.05 3.78 6.58
C VAL A 116 -2.06 2.70 5.49
N GLU A 117 -3.22 2.35 4.94
CA GLU A 117 -3.32 1.41 3.83
C GLU A 117 -2.63 1.93 2.57
N ALA A 118 -2.83 3.21 2.22
CA ALA A 118 -2.13 3.84 1.11
C ALA A 118 -0.60 3.83 1.30
N VAL A 119 -0.12 4.15 2.51
CA VAL A 119 1.32 4.11 2.84
C VAL A 119 1.88 2.70 2.70
N ARG A 120 1.20 1.68 3.21
CA ARG A 120 1.63 0.28 3.08
C ARG A 120 1.64 -0.18 1.62
N ALA A 121 0.63 0.19 0.84
CA ALA A 121 0.55 -0.14 -0.58
C ALA A 121 1.69 0.53 -1.37
N ALA A 122 1.97 1.80 -1.13
CA ALA A 122 3.02 2.54 -1.84
C ALA A 122 4.43 2.07 -1.47
N THR A 123 4.67 1.75 -0.19
CA THR A 123 6.00 1.36 0.30
C THR A 123 6.29 -0.13 0.17
N GLY A 124 5.25 -0.97 0.16
CA GLY A 124 5.37 -2.43 0.28
C GLY A 124 5.54 -2.93 1.73
N ALA A 125 5.48 -2.04 2.72
CA ALA A 125 5.70 -2.40 4.12
C ALA A 125 4.50 -3.18 4.71
N ALA A 126 4.79 -4.21 5.52
CA ALA A 126 3.75 -4.99 6.19
C ALA A 126 3.06 -4.22 7.33
N LYS A 127 3.77 -3.30 7.98
CA LYS A 127 3.31 -2.47 9.12
C LYS A 127 3.83 -1.04 8.96
N VAL A 128 3.27 -0.12 9.76
CA VAL A 128 3.76 1.25 9.90
C VAL A 128 4.01 1.53 11.38
N ASP A 129 4.85 2.51 11.68
CA ASP A 129 4.96 3.10 13.02
C ASP A 129 4.15 4.39 13.06
N LEU A 130 3.31 4.57 14.09
CA LEU A 130 2.52 5.78 14.27
C LEU A 130 3.18 6.68 15.32
N VAL A 131 3.31 7.96 15.00
CA VAL A 131 3.68 9.01 15.97
C VAL A 131 2.54 10.00 16.06
N GLY A 132 1.83 9.96 17.18
CA GLY A 132 0.73 10.86 17.49
C GLY A 132 1.16 12.04 18.34
N HIS A 133 0.57 13.21 18.08
CA HIS A 133 0.65 14.37 18.97
C HIS A 133 -0.73 14.69 19.54
N SER A 134 -0.85 14.75 20.88
CA SER A 134 -2.12 15.08 21.55
C SER A 134 -3.25 14.13 21.09
N GLN A 135 -4.38 14.64 20.58
CA GLN A 135 -5.49 13.82 20.04
C GLN A 135 -5.06 12.80 18.98
N GLY A 136 -3.94 13.02 18.30
CA GLY A 136 -3.40 12.08 17.31
C GLY A 136 -2.70 10.86 17.89
N GLY A 137 -2.48 10.80 19.22
CA GLY A 137 -1.89 9.65 19.92
C GLY A 137 -2.95 8.83 20.64
#